data_AF-A0A929XBA1-F1
#
_entry.id   AF-A0A929XBA1-F1
#
_cell.length_a   1.000
_cell.length_b   1.000
_cell.length_c   1.000
_cell.angle_alpha   90.00
_cell.angle_beta   90.00
_cell.angle_gamma   90.00
#
_symmetry.space_group_name_H-M   'P 1'
#
loop_
_entity.id
_entity.type
_entity.pdbx_description
1 polymer ?
#
loop_
_entity_poly.entity_id
_entity_poly.type
_entity_poly.pdbx_seq_one_letter_code
_entity_poly.pdbx_strand_id
1 'polypeptide(L)'
;MSERDLRQKEIQTYNPYNTRGPNMNGKLPIGPICMPSKTSIAAVIDILKNYIPSDELFFVSDKNGKLYTTKTNAEHNNLIKELKAKGLWFVYQ
;
A
#
# COMPACT_ATOMS: atom_id res chain seq x y z
N MET A 1 7.02 -13.37 -9.12
CA MET A 1 6.33 -12.06 -9.13
C MET A 1 6.00 -11.71 -10.57
N SER A 2 5.01 -10.85 -10.82
CA SER A 2 4.65 -10.42 -12.19
C SER A 2 5.88 -9.82 -12.89
N GLU A 3 6.10 -10.19 -14.16
CA GLU A 3 7.23 -9.72 -14.99
C GLU A 3 7.12 -8.23 -15.37
N ARG A 4 6.00 -7.59 -15.05
CA ARG A 4 5.72 -6.18 -15.37
C ARG A 4 4.87 -5.52 -14.29
N ASP A 5 4.87 -4.19 -14.30
CA ASP A 5 3.98 -3.37 -13.49
C ASP A 5 2.52 -3.41 -14.00
N LEU A 6 1.61 -2.96 -13.14
CA LEU A 6 0.19 -2.79 -13.46
C LEU A 6 -0.03 -1.57 -14.35
N ARG A 7 -0.82 -1.76 -15.41
CA ARG A 7 -1.23 -0.68 -16.32
C ARG A 7 -2.32 0.17 -15.67
N GLN A 8 -2.38 1.44 -16.04
CA GLN A 8 -3.44 2.35 -15.56
C GLN A 8 -4.85 1.81 -15.85
N LYS A 9 -5.07 1.23 -17.04
CA LYS A 9 -6.36 0.58 -17.39
C LYS A 9 -6.73 -0.54 -16.41
N GLU A 10 -5.76 -1.33 -15.94
CA GLU A 10 -5.99 -2.43 -15.00
C GLU A 10 -6.37 -1.90 -13.63
N ILE A 11 -5.70 -0.84 -13.17
CA ILE A 11 -6.00 -0.14 -11.91
C ILE A 11 -7.41 0.47 -11.94
N GLN A 12 -7.85 0.99 -13.09
CA GLN A 12 -9.14 1.66 -13.28
C GLN A 12 -10.30 0.73 -13.64
N THR A 13 -10.06 -0.58 -13.76
CA THR A 13 -11.12 -1.55 -14.11
C THR A 13 -11.81 -2.09 -12.85
N TYR A 14 -13.14 -2.17 -12.87
CA TYR A 14 -13.91 -2.80 -11.79
C TYR A 14 -13.62 -4.30 -11.71
N ASN A 15 -13.34 -4.77 -10.50
CA ASN A 15 -13.58 -6.14 -10.06
C ASN A 15 -13.69 -6.13 -8.52
N PRO A 16 -14.32 -7.14 -7.89
CA PRO A 16 -14.58 -7.14 -6.44
C PRO A 16 -13.34 -7.31 -5.56
N TYR A 17 -12.14 -7.43 -6.13
CA TYR A 17 -10.86 -7.47 -5.42
C TYR A 17 -10.01 -6.20 -5.59
N ASN A 18 -10.29 -5.35 -6.60
CA ASN A 18 -9.51 -4.15 -6.89
C ASN A 18 -9.90 -2.99 -5.97
N THR A 19 -9.14 -2.79 -4.89
CA THR A 19 -9.34 -1.70 -3.93
C THR A 19 -9.07 -0.29 -4.48
N ARG A 20 -8.54 -0.17 -5.70
CA ARG A 20 -8.39 1.10 -6.44
C ARG A 20 -9.45 1.29 -7.52
N GLY A 21 -10.21 0.24 -7.83
CA GLY A 21 -11.17 0.22 -8.92
C GLY A 21 -12.44 1.02 -8.61
N PRO A 22 -13.21 1.39 -9.65
CA PRO A 22 -14.51 2.03 -9.46
C PRO A 22 -15.42 1.15 -8.60
N ASN A 23 -16.29 1.77 -7.80
CA ASN A 23 -17.24 1.10 -6.88
C ASN A 23 -16.62 0.34 -5.68
N MET A 24 -15.30 0.44 -5.46
CA MET A 24 -14.58 -0.23 -4.37
C MET A 24 -14.01 0.72 -3.30
N ASN A 25 -14.24 2.04 -3.43
CA ASN A 25 -13.80 3.05 -2.46
C ASN A 25 -14.28 2.71 -1.04
N GLY A 26 -13.34 2.60 -0.10
CA GLY A 26 -13.63 2.31 1.32
C GLY A 26 -14.06 0.86 1.61
N LYS A 27 -13.98 -0.06 0.65
CA LYS A 27 -14.39 -1.46 0.81
C LYS A 27 -13.19 -2.39 0.92
N LEU A 28 -13.35 -3.45 1.70
CA LEU A 28 -12.48 -4.62 1.63
C LEU A 28 -12.84 -5.48 0.41
N PRO A 29 -11.88 -6.24 -0.14
CA PRO A 29 -12.15 -7.29 -1.13
C PRO A 29 -13.17 -8.33 -0.62
N ILE A 30 -13.84 -9.02 -1.54
CA ILE A 30 -14.83 -10.07 -1.21
C ILE A 30 -14.23 -11.33 -0.55
N GLY A 31 -12.90 -11.40 -0.41
CA GLY A 31 -12.18 -12.45 0.30
C GLY A 31 -10.68 -12.20 0.36
N PRO A 32 -9.92 -13.05 1.07
CA PRO A 32 -8.46 -12.97 1.14
C PRO A 32 -7.81 -13.14 -0.24
N ILE A 33 -6.68 -12.46 -0.45
CA ILE A 33 -5.88 -12.59 -1.68
C ILE A 33 -4.79 -13.66 -1.57
N CYS A 34 -4.51 -14.14 -0.36
CA CYS A 34 -3.53 -15.17 -0.07
C CYS A 34 -3.79 -15.82 1.29
N MET A 35 -3.02 -16.85 1.63
CA MET A 35 -2.93 -17.38 2.97
C MET A 35 -1.97 -16.50 3.80
N PRO A 36 -2.46 -15.81 4.86
CA PRO A 36 -1.59 -14.96 5.69
C PRO A 36 -0.67 -15.80 6.58
N SER A 37 0.48 -15.25 6.93
CA SER A 37 1.35 -15.86 7.94
C SER A 37 0.75 -15.73 9.34
N LYS A 38 1.26 -16.54 10.28
CA LYS A 38 0.93 -16.41 11.71
C LYS A 38 1.25 -15.00 12.24
N THR A 39 2.35 -14.40 11.79
CA THR A 39 2.76 -13.07 12.23
C THR A 39 1.84 -11.97 11.73
N SER A 40 1.34 -12.07 10.49
CA SER A 40 0.34 -11.13 9.96
C SER A 40 -0.99 -11.20 10.73
N ILE A 41 -1.43 -12.41 11.08
CA ILE A 41 -2.65 -12.61 11.90
C ILE A 41 -2.44 -12.00 13.30
N ALA A 42 -1.30 -12.30 13.93
CA ALA A 42 -0.98 -11.78 15.27
C ALA A 42 -0.94 -10.25 15.29
N ALA A 43 -0.38 -9.61 14.26
CA ALA A 43 -0.34 -8.15 14.15
C ALA A 43 -1.73 -7.52 14.12
N VAL A 44 -2.69 -8.09 13.36
CA VAL A 44 -4.07 -7.58 13.34
C VAL A 44 -4.74 -7.74 14.71
N ILE A 45 -4.54 -8.89 15.38
CA ILE A 45 -5.11 -9.13 16.72
C ILE A 45 -4.53 -8.16 17.75
N ASP A 46 -3.23 -7.89 17.68
CA ASP A 46 -2.57 -6.94 18.58
C ASP A 46 -3.11 -5.52 18.38
N ILE A 47 -3.26 -5.08 17.12
CA ILE A 47 -3.89 -3.79 16.79
C ILE A 47 -5.31 -3.70 17.36
N LEU A 48 -6.11 -4.76 17.29
CA LEU A 48 -7.48 -4.76 17.84
C LEU A 48 -7.51 -4.63 19.37
N LYS A 49 -6.47 -5.09 20.07
CA LYS A 49 -6.39 -5.05 21.54
C LYS A 49 -5.72 -3.78 22.06
N ASN A 50 -4.68 -3.32 21.37
CA ASN A 50 -3.73 -2.31 21.80
C ASN A 50 -3.66 -1.14 20.82
N TYR A 51 -4.79 -0.79 20.18
CA TYR A 51 -4.83 0.25 19.17
C TYR A 51 -4.27 1.57 19.69
N ILE A 52 -3.22 2.08 19.03
CA ILE A 52 -2.68 3.41 19.25
C ILE A 52 -3.15 4.27 18.07
N PRO A 53 -3.99 5.30 18.31
CA PRO A 53 -4.42 6.20 17.25
C PRO A 53 -3.22 6.86 16.55
N SER A 54 -3.31 6.97 15.23
CA SER A 54 -2.31 7.60 14.40
C SER A 54 -2.98 8.36 13.26
N ASP A 55 -2.41 9.51 12.90
CA ASP A 55 -2.85 10.31 11.75
C ASP A 55 -2.20 9.85 10.43
N GLU A 56 -1.35 8.82 10.48
CA GLU A 56 -0.61 8.33 9.32
C GLU A 56 -1.55 7.59 8.36
N LEU A 57 -1.82 8.19 7.19
CA LEU A 57 -2.78 7.66 6.20
C LEU A 57 -2.10 7.10 4.94
N PHE A 58 -0.85 7.49 4.68
CA PHE A 58 -0.12 7.11 3.47
C PHE A 58 1.20 6.44 3.85
N PHE A 59 1.65 5.48 3.05
CA PHE A 59 2.94 4.83 3.24
C PHE A 59 3.59 4.49 1.90
N VAL A 60 4.92 4.48 1.87
CA VAL A 60 5.73 4.04 0.73
C VAL A 60 7.00 3.38 1.22
N SER A 61 7.47 2.35 0.51
CA SER A 61 8.78 1.74 0.76
C SER A 61 9.80 2.20 -0.27
N ASP A 62 11.03 2.46 0.16
CA ASP A 62 12.13 2.64 -0.79
C ASP A 62 12.59 1.30 -1.41
N LYS A 63 13.50 1.36 -2.37
CA LYS A 63 14.06 0.17 -3.04
C LYS A 63 14.86 -0.76 -2.12
N ASN A 64 15.24 -0.29 -0.93
CA ASN A 64 15.97 -1.07 0.07
C ASN A 64 15.03 -1.69 1.12
N GLY A 65 13.71 -1.49 1.01
CA GLY A 65 12.70 -2.02 1.92
C GLY A 65 12.45 -1.14 3.16
N LYS A 66 12.98 0.08 3.23
CA LYS A 66 12.65 1.01 4.33
C LYS A 66 11.25 1.58 4.12
N LEU A 67 10.38 1.42 5.11
CA LEU A 67 9.02 1.95 5.12
C LEU A 67 9.00 3.39 5.65
N TYR A 68 8.23 4.25 4.99
CA TYR A 68 7.97 5.62 5.38
C TYR A 68 6.46 5.84 5.44
N THR A 69 6.00 6.59 6.43
CA THR A 69 4.59 6.99 6.56
C THR A 69 4.46 8.51 6.49
N THR A 70 3.31 8.98 6.02
CA THR A 70 2.95 10.42 5.97
C THR A 70 1.47 10.62 6.28
N LYS A 71 1.12 11.79 6.81
CA LYS A 71 -0.26 12.11 7.22
C LYS A 71 -1.11 12.60 6.06
N THR A 72 -0.53 13.43 5.18
CA THR A 72 -1.26 14.07 4.08
C THR A 72 -0.79 13.61 2.71
N ASN A 73 -1.66 13.71 1.71
CA ASN A 73 -1.30 13.38 0.32
C ASN A 73 -0.20 14.33 -0.22
N ALA A 74 -0.15 15.58 0.24
CA ALA A 74 0.88 16.53 -0.15
C ALA A 74 2.26 16.10 0.37
N GLU A 75 2.37 15.73 1.64
CA GLU A 75 3.58 15.16 2.24
C GLU A 75 4.01 13.89 1.50
N HIS A 76 3.07 12.99 1.23
CA HIS A 76 3.33 11.74 0.52
C HIS A 76 3.95 11.97 -0.87
N ASN A 77 3.37 12.90 -1.64
CA ASN A 77 3.86 13.23 -2.97
C ASN A 77 5.24 13.90 -2.94
N ASN A 78 5.52 14.74 -1.94
CA ASN A 78 6.84 15.34 -1.75
C ASN A 78 7.90 14.29 -1.39
N LEU A 79 7.57 13.37 -0.47
CA LEU A 79 8.44 12.26 -0.11
C LEU A 79 8.78 11.38 -1.32
N ILE A 80 7.79 11.05 -2.16
CA ILE A 80 8.03 10.28 -3.40
C ILE A 80 9.01 11.01 -4.33
N LYS A 81 8.86 12.33 -4.50
CA LYS A 81 9.79 13.14 -5.33
C LYS A 81 11.21 13.09 -4.77
N GLU A 82 11.36 13.21 -3.46
CA GLU A 82 12.66 13.10 -2.80
C GLU A 82 13.30 11.73 -2.98
N LEU A 83 12.54 10.64 -2.78
CA LEU A 83 13.04 9.28 -2.96
C LEU A 83 13.51 9.05 -4.40
N LYS A 84 12.79 9.59 -5.39
CA LYS A 84 13.21 9.57 -6.80
C LYS A 84 14.49 10.36 -7.03
N ALA A 85 14.59 11.58 -6.52
CA ALA A 85 15.78 12.42 -6.65
C ALA A 85 17.02 11.79 -5.99
N LYS A 86 16.83 11.08 -4.87
CA LYS A 86 17.88 10.35 -4.15
C LYS A 86 18.24 9.00 -4.78
N GLY A 87 17.60 8.61 -5.89
CA GLY A 87 17.82 7.30 -6.53
C GLY A 87 17.37 6.12 -5.67
N LEU A 88 16.47 6.34 -4.71
CA LEU A 88 15.92 5.34 -3.79
C LEU A 88 14.58 4.77 -4.27
N TRP A 89 14.08 5.21 -5.43
CA TRP A 89 12.84 4.71 -6.03
C TRP A 89 13.06 3.36 -6.73
N PHE A 90 12.11 2.43 -6.57
CA PHE A 90 12.16 1.15 -7.28
C PHE A 90 11.85 1.35 -8.77
N VAL A 91 12.66 0.76 -9.63
CA VAL A 91 12.47 0.77 -11.10
C VAL A 91 12.53 -0.68 -11.56
N TYR A 92 11.51 -1.12 -12.28
CA TYR A 92 11.53 -2.44 -12.92
C TYR A 92 12.66 -2.48 -13.96
N GLN A 93 13.39 -3.60 -13.97
CA GLN A 93 14.39 -3.90 -15.00
C GLN A 93 13.72 -4.59 -16.18
#